data_AF-A0A5R9Q9N6-F1
#
_entry.id   AF-A0A5R9Q9N6-F1
#
_cell.length_a   1.000
_cell.length_b   1.000
_cell.length_c   1.000
_cell.angle_alpha   90.00
_cell.angle_beta   90.00
_cell.angle_gamma   90.00
#
_symmetry.space_group_name_H-M   'P 1'
#
loop_
_entity.id
_entity.type
_entity.pdbx_description
1 polymer ?
#
loop_
_entity_poly.entity_id
_entity_poly.type
_entity_poly.pdbx_seq_one_letter_code
_entity_poly.pdbx_strand_id
1 'polypeptide(L)'
;MAEHDFRYTLLNPAHTLSECRALAPGRYQVTGTGGSVRAGDTLLVTLKGSRELSQRLTVEKVRHLINPPGQWLAVAKGPVFRELEILNWQVDCDSCGKRLDFEFAVDAALGEAARKPAAEARIAELGWASVAQGKHLCGTCRTQQS
;
A
#
# COMPACT_ATOMS: atom_id res chain seq x y z
N MET A 1 8.78 -6.26 -17.45
CA MET A 1 7.87 -6.03 -16.32
C MET A 1 7.74 -4.54 -16.15
N ALA A 2 6.56 -3.99 -16.43
CA ALA A 2 6.28 -2.57 -16.25
C ALA A 2 5.57 -2.34 -14.90
N GLU A 3 5.73 -1.14 -14.36
CA GLU A 3 4.95 -0.65 -13.22
C GLU A 3 3.98 0.41 -13.70
N HIS A 4 2.72 0.25 -13.28
CA HIS A 4 1.64 1.16 -13.63
C HIS A 4 1.12 1.82 -12.35
N ASP A 5 1.25 3.14 -12.27
CA ASP A 5 0.73 3.90 -11.15
C ASP A 5 -0.75 4.22 -11.37
N PHE A 6 -1.60 3.60 -10.54
CA PHE A 6 -3.04 3.79 -10.47
C PHE A 6 -3.47 4.37 -9.13
N ARG A 7 -2.55 4.97 -8.36
CA ARG A 7 -2.93 5.71 -7.17
C ARG A 7 -3.90 6.82 -7.53
N TYR A 8 -4.82 7.10 -6.63
CA TYR A 8 -5.77 8.18 -6.84
C TYR A 8 -5.03 9.51 -6.97
N THR A 9 -5.11 10.14 -8.13
CA THR A 9 -4.57 11.47 -8.39
C THR A 9 -5.61 12.29 -9.13
N LEU A 10 -5.70 13.59 -8.81
CA LEU A 10 -6.68 14.48 -9.42
C LEU A 10 -6.42 14.76 -10.92
N LEU A 11 -5.20 14.51 -11.41
CA LEU A 11 -4.72 15.04 -12.70
C LEU A 11 -4.19 13.96 -13.67
N ASN A 12 -4.36 12.67 -13.39
CA ASN A 12 -3.92 11.61 -14.32
C ASN A 12 -5.12 10.88 -14.96
N PRO A 13 -5.67 11.39 -16.07
CA PRO A 13 -6.79 10.76 -16.76
C PRO A 13 -6.39 9.50 -17.54
N ALA A 14 -5.09 9.22 -17.70
CA ALA A 14 -4.63 8.09 -18.51
C ALA A 14 -4.83 6.75 -17.81
N HIS A 15 -4.81 6.72 -16.47
CA HIS A 15 -4.91 5.53 -15.65
C HIS A 15 -6.06 5.69 -14.65
N THR A 16 -7.11 4.89 -14.79
CA THR A 16 -8.22 4.91 -13.83
C THR A 16 -8.50 3.51 -13.35
N LEU A 17 -8.51 3.31 -12.03
CA LEU A 17 -9.07 2.12 -11.41
C LEU A 17 -10.54 2.35 -11.10
N SER A 18 -11.39 1.48 -11.61
CA SER A 18 -12.83 1.50 -11.33
C SER A 18 -13.18 0.61 -10.14
N GLU A 19 -12.51 -0.54 -9.99
CA GLU A 19 -12.76 -1.48 -8.90
C GLU A 19 -11.47 -2.23 -8.54
N CYS A 20 -11.25 -2.45 -7.23
CA CYS A 20 -10.28 -3.41 -6.73
C CYS A 20 -10.95 -4.20 -5.61
N ARG A 21 -11.13 -5.51 -5.81
CA ARG A 21 -11.84 -6.41 -4.91
C ARG A 21 -10.94 -7.57 -4.50
N ALA A 22 -10.89 -7.89 -3.21
CA ALA A 22 -10.29 -9.13 -2.74
C ALA A 22 -11.20 -10.32 -3.12
N LEU A 23 -10.65 -11.31 -3.84
CA LEU A 23 -11.32 -12.57 -4.16
C LEU A 23 -11.04 -13.62 -3.08
N ALA A 24 -9.83 -13.61 -2.56
CA ALA A 24 -9.33 -14.44 -1.47
C ALA A 24 -8.13 -13.70 -0.85
N PRO A 25 -7.67 -14.08 0.36
CA PRO A 25 -6.47 -13.48 0.94
C PRO A 25 -5.29 -13.55 -0.04
N GLY A 26 -4.68 -12.39 -0.36
CA GLY A 26 -3.57 -12.30 -1.32
C GLY A 26 -3.96 -12.29 -2.79
N ARG A 27 -5.26 -12.40 -3.13
CA ARG A 27 -5.74 -12.47 -4.51
C ARG A 27 -6.82 -11.43 -4.79
N TYR A 28 -6.59 -10.64 -5.83
CA TYR A 28 -7.38 -9.46 -6.15
C TYR A 28 -7.93 -9.53 -7.56
N GLN A 29 -9.17 -9.08 -7.75
CA GLN A 29 -9.71 -8.70 -9.04
C GLN A 29 -9.63 -7.18 -9.17
N VAL A 30 -9.03 -6.72 -10.26
CA VAL A 30 -8.77 -5.30 -10.50
C VAL A 30 -9.36 -4.93 -11.85
N THR A 31 -10.20 -3.90 -11.87
CA THR A 31 -10.80 -3.35 -13.08
C THR A 31 -10.29 -1.94 -13.28
N GLY A 32 -9.75 -1.65 -14.45
CA GLY A 32 -9.26 -0.32 -14.78
C GLY A 32 -9.24 -0.04 -16.27
N THR A 33 -8.79 1.15 -16.62
CA THR A 33 -8.68 1.65 -17.99
C THR A 33 -7.30 2.26 -18.19
N GLY A 34 -6.69 2.02 -19.36
CA GLY A 34 -5.38 2.55 -19.72
C GLY A 34 -4.21 1.65 -19.27
N GLY A 35 -2.98 2.17 -19.35
CA GLY A 35 -1.76 1.48 -18.90
C GLY A 35 -1.26 0.34 -19.81
N SER A 36 -2.04 -0.16 -20.77
CA SER A 36 -1.65 -1.32 -21.60
C SER A 36 -1.15 -2.51 -20.74
N VAL A 37 -1.84 -2.76 -19.63
CA VAL A 37 -1.46 -3.70 -18.58
C VAL A 37 -1.29 -5.12 -19.13
N ARG A 38 -0.22 -5.82 -18.72
CA ARG A 38 0.07 -7.21 -19.11
C ARG A 38 0.27 -8.10 -17.89
N ALA A 39 0.19 -9.41 -18.11
CA ALA A 39 0.62 -10.38 -17.10
C ALA A 39 2.09 -10.16 -16.75
N GLY A 40 2.39 -10.23 -15.45
CA GLY A 40 3.71 -9.94 -14.88
C GLY A 40 3.94 -8.46 -14.55
N ASP A 41 3.08 -7.54 -14.97
CA ASP A 41 3.21 -6.13 -14.59
C ASP A 41 2.81 -5.90 -13.12
N THR A 42 3.27 -4.78 -12.55
CA THR A 42 2.87 -4.33 -11.21
C THR A 42 1.90 -3.17 -11.30
N LEU A 43 0.82 -3.21 -10.52
CA LEU A 43 -0.12 -2.12 -10.32
C LEU A 43 0.13 -1.51 -8.95
N LEU A 44 0.39 -0.21 -8.89
CA LEU A 44 0.42 0.53 -7.62
C LEU A 44 -0.97 1.14 -7.40
N VAL A 45 -1.67 0.73 -6.34
CA VAL A 45 -3.08 1.08 -6.14
C VAL A 45 -3.30 1.65 -4.74
N THR A 46 -4.14 2.67 -4.60
CA THR A 46 -4.50 3.24 -3.29
C THR A 46 -5.44 2.31 -2.53
N LEU A 47 -5.21 2.13 -1.23
CA LEU A 47 -6.12 1.38 -0.35
C LEU A 47 -7.39 2.18 -0.09
N LYS A 48 -8.56 1.55 -0.26
CA LYS A 48 -9.85 2.22 -0.01
C LYS A 48 -9.92 2.70 1.44
N GLY A 49 -10.22 3.99 1.62
CA GLY A 49 -10.30 4.63 2.94
C GLY A 49 -8.97 5.19 3.46
N SER A 50 -7.86 4.94 2.77
CA SER A 50 -6.57 5.54 3.11
C SER A 50 -6.35 6.87 2.40
N ARG A 51 -5.60 7.77 3.04
CA ARG A 51 -5.11 9.02 2.45
C ARG A 51 -3.80 8.85 1.70
N GLU A 52 -2.95 7.92 2.15
CA GLU A 52 -1.56 7.83 1.70
C GLU A 52 -1.07 6.40 1.40
N LEU A 53 -1.75 5.38 1.91
CA LEU A 53 -1.36 3.99 1.72
C LEU A 53 -1.69 3.51 0.31
N SER A 54 -0.70 2.87 -0.27
CA SER A 54 -0.82 2.18 -1.53
C SER A 54 -0.23 0.79 -1.42
N GLN A 55 -0.71 -0.13 -2.25
CA GLN A 55 -0.23 -1.49 -2.31
C GLN A 55 0.19 -1.83 -3.73
N ARG A 56 1.15 -2.75 -3.83
CA ARG A 56 1.65 -3.28 -5.10
C ARG A 56 0.94 -4.60 -5.40
N LEU A 57 0.31 -4.67 -6.56
CA LEU A 57 -0.37 -5.87 -7.05
C LEU A 57 0.33 -6.39 -8.29
N THR A 58 0.77 -7.65 -8.29
CA THR A 58 1.39 -8.29 -9.45
C THR A 58 0.33 -8.97 -10.31
N VAL A 59 0.20 -8.58 -11.57
CA VAL A 59 -0.83 -9.11 -12.49
C VAL A 59 -0.51 -10.56 -12.86
N GLU A 60 -1.43 -11.48 -12.54
CA GLU A 60 -1.34 -12.88 -12.97
C GLU A 60 -1.90 -13.07 -14.38
N LYS A 61 -3.08 -12.51 -14.63
CA LYS A 61 -3.77 -12.58 -15.92
C LYS A 61 -4.59 -11.32 -16.13
N VAL A 62 -4.72 -10.91 -17.39
CA VAL A 62 -5.48 -9.73 -17.80
C VAL A 62 -6.36 -10.08 -18.99
N ARG A 63 -7.60 -9.58 -18.97
CA ARG A 63 -8.56 -9.62 -20.06
C ARG A 63 -8.89 -8.19 -20.45
N HIS A 64 -8.48 -7.79 -21.64
CA HIS A 64 -8.89 -6.51 -22.23
C HIS A 64 -10.33 -6.62 -22.73
N LEU A 65 -11.13 -5.61 -22.43
CA LEU A 65 -12.53 -5.54 -22.83
C LEU A 65 -12.64 -4.76 -24.14
N ILE A 66 -13.58 -5.19 -24.98
CA ILE A 66 -13.87 -4.50 -26.25
C ILE A 66 -14.78 -3.29 -25.99
N ASN A 67 -15.67 -3.39 -24.99
CA ASN A 67 -16.62 -2.36 -24.61
C ASN A 67 -16.73 -2.27 -23.08
N PRO A 68 -16.50 -1.11 -22.46
CA PRO A 68 -15.95 0.12 -23.04
C PRO A 68 -14.49 -0.05 -23.53
N PRO A 69 -14.09 0.61 -24.64
CA PRO A 69 -12.73 0.53 -25.17
C PRO A 69 -11.67 0.95 -24.15
N GLY A 70 -10.57 0.20 -24.10
CA GLY A 70 -9.43 0.50 -23.22
C GLY A 70 -9.60 0.02 -21.77
N GLN A 71 -10.78 -0.50 -21.41
CA GLN A 71 -11.00 -1.14 -20.11
C GLN A 71 -10.41 -2.55 -20.10
N TRP A 72 -9.98 -3.00 -18.94
CA TRP A 72 -9.47 -4.33 -18.70
C TRP A 72 -9.86 -4.83 -17.32
N LEU A 73 -9.87 -6.15 -17.19
CA LEU A 73 -10.06 -6.88 -15.95
C LEU A 73 -8.83 -7.75 -15.70
N ALA A 74 -8.17 -7.55 -14.57
CA ALA A 74 -7.00 -8.31 -14.16
C ALA A 74 -7.29 -9.13 -12.91
N VAL A 75 -6.65 -10.30 -12.81
CA VAL A 75 -6.44 -10.99 -11.54
C VAL A 75 -5.00 -10.77 -11.14
N ALA A 76 -4.79 -10.32 -9.91
CA ALA A 76 -3.48 -9.96 -9.39
C ALA A 76 -3.23 -10.58 -8.00
N LYS A 77 -1.95 -10.74 -7.67
CA LYS A 77 -1.45 -11.14 -6.36
C LYS A 77 -0.97 -9.91 -5.58
N GLY A 78 -1.18 -9.88 -4.28
CA GLY A 78 -0.76 -8.76 -3.45
C GLY A 78 -0.61 -9.14 -1.97
N PRO A 79 -0.58 -8.15 -1.07
CA PRO A 79 -0.60 -8.38 0.37
C PRO A 79 -1.74 -9.31 0.80
N VAL A 80 -1.56 -10.02 1.91
CA VAL A 80 -2.56 -10.95 2.41
C VAL A 80 -3.30 -10.28 3.56
N PHE A 81 -4.56 -9.92 3.32
CA PHE A 81 -5.49 -9.49 4.36
C PHE A 81 -6.72 -10.39 4.33
N ARG A 82 -7.12 -10.93 5.48
CA ARG A 82 -8.44 -11.50 5.68
C ARG A 82 -9.44 -10.39 5.96
N GLU A 83 -9.08 -9.46 6.84
CA GLU A 83 -9.85 -8.27 7.16
C GLU A 83 -8.93 -7.05 7.17
N LEU A 84 -9.00 -6.21 6.14
CA LEU A 84 -8.19 -5.00 6.06
C LEU A 84 -8.69 -3.95 7.06
N GLU A 85 -7.85 -3.56 8.00
CA GLU A 85 -8.05 -2.41 8.88
C GLU A 85 -6.95 -1.38 8.63
N ILE A 86 -7.34 -0.11 8.45
CA ILE A 86 -6.41 1.03 8.33
C ILE A 86 -6.49 1.81 9.64
N LEU A 87 -5.35 1.95 10.30
CA LEU A 87 -5.22 2.65 11.58
C LEU A 87 -4.26 3.83 11.43
N ASN A 88 -4.41 4.81 12.33
CA ASN A 88 -3.50 5.94 12.45
C ASN A 88 -2.70 5.80 13.74
N TRP A 89 -1.42 6.15 13.71
CA TRP A 89 -0.60 6.25 14.90
C TRP A 89 0.30 7.47 14.85
N GLN A 90 0.69 7.92 16.03
CA GLN A 90 1.60 9.04 16.24
C GLN A 90 2.77 8.58 17.11
N VAL A 91 3.98 8.85 16.66
CA VAL A 91 5.21 8.62 17.43
C VAL A 91 6.08 9.87 17.40
N ASP A 92 6.77 10.14 18.49
CA ASP A 92 7.71 11.24 18.60
C ASP A 92 9.14 10.71 18.53
N CYS A 93 10.03 11.44 17.86
CA CYS A 93 11.45 11.12 17.81
C CYS A 93 12.07 11.31 19.20
N ASP A 94 12.68 10.27 19.76
CA ASP A 94 13.29 10.31 21.10
C ASP A 94 14.49 11.27 21.21
N SER A 95 15.06 11.72 20.08
CA SER A 95 16.21 12.62 20.08
C SER A 95 15.84 14.09 19.87
N CYS A 96 14.87 14.40 19.01
CA CYS A 96 14.55 15.77 18.63
C CYS A 96 13.08 16.17 18.84
N GLY A 97 12.24 15.26 19.34
CA GLY A 97 10.81 15.51 19.58
C GLY A 97 9.98 15.69 18.32
N LYS A 98 10.55 15.50 17.12
CA LYS A 98 9.77 15.56 15.86
C LYS A 98 8.67 14.51 15.90
N ARG A 99 7.43 14.91 15.61
CA ARG A 99 6.29 13.99 15.49
C ARG A 99 6.20 13.38 14.10
N LEU A 100 5.89 12.10 14.04
CA LEU A 100 5.39 11.39 12.88
C LEU A 100 3.93 11.02 13.12
N ASP A 101 3.05 11.43 12.21
CA ASP A 101 1.66 11.00 12.15
C ASP A 101 1.50 10.23 10.83
N PHE A 102 1.02 8.99 10.91
CA PHE A 102 1.01 8.09 9.76
C PHE A 102 -0.10 7.04 9.82
N GLU A 103 -0.54 6.62 8.64
CA GLU A 103 -1.43 5.47 8.45
C GLU A 103 -0.62 4.17 8.31
N PHE A 104 -1.19 3.07 8.81
CA PHE A 104 -0.70 1.71 8.55
C PHE A 104 -1.88 0.74 8.36
N ALA A 105 -1.63 -0.32 7.58
CA ALA A 105 -2.60 -1.38 7.31
C ALA A 105 -2.27 -2.62 8.14
N VAL A 106 -3.29 -3.27 8.70
CA VAL A 106 -3.17 -4.52 9.46
C VAL A 106 -4.30 -5.48 9.08
N ASP A 107 -4.05 -6.78 9.21
CA ASP A 107 -5.13 -7.78 9.14
C ASP A 107 -5.83 -7.86 10.50
N ALA A 108 -7.03 -7.31 10.61
CA ALA A 108 -7.83 -7.28 11.84
C ALA A 108 -8.14 -8.68 12.37
N ALA A 109 -8.15 -9.70 11.51
CA ALA A 109 -8.34 -11.09 11.92
C ALA A 109 -7.21 -11.61 12.84
N LEU A 110 -6.06 -10.92 12.89
CA LEU A 110 -4.95 -11.24 13.80
C LEU A 110 -5.08 -10.56 15.17
N GLY A 111 -6.06 -9.68 15.36
CA GLY A 111 -6.34 -8.99 16.63
C GLY A 111 -5.28 -7.95 17.02
N GLU A 112 -5.41 -7.42 18.24
CA GLU A 112 -4.60 -6.29 18.73
C GLU A 112 -3.09 -6.57 18.73
N ALA A 113 -2.69 -7.83 18.94
CA ALA A 113 -1.29 -8.25 18.95
C ALA A 113 -0.56 -7.95 17.63
N ALA A 114 -1.28 -7.88 16.50
CA ALA A 114 -0.71 -7.58 15.19
C ALA A 114 -0.55 -6.09 14.91
N ARG A 115 -1.19 -5.21 15.68
CA ARG A 115 -1.17 -3.75 15.44
C ARG A 115 0.22 -3.16 15.64
N LYS A 116 0.88 -3.49 16.76
CA LYS A 116 2.23 -2.97 17.07
C LYS A 116 3.27 -3.40 16.02
N PRO A 117 3.38 -4.70 15.65
CA PRO A 117 4.28 -5.11 14.57
C PRO A 117 3.99 -4.43 13.23
N ALA A 118 2.72 -4.29 12.85
CA ALA A 118 2.35 -3.62 11.60
C ALA A 118 2.75 -2.14 11.59
N ALA A 119 2.57 -1.46 12.72
CA ALA A 119 2.93 -0.06 12.85
C ALA A 119 4.47 0.14 12.88
N GLU A 120 5.21 -0.74 13.56
CA GLU A 120 6.68 -0.74 13.54
C GLU A 120 7.25 -0.99 12.13
N ALA A 121 6.66 -1.92 11.38
CA ALA A 121 7.03 -2.16 9.98
C ALA A 121 6.82 -0.90 9.13
N ARG A 122 5.69 -0.20 9.34
CA ARG A 122 5.38 1.05 8.64
C ARG A 122 6.34 2.18 8.99
N ILE A 123 6.74 2.33 10.26
CA ILE A 123 7.77 3.29 10.69
C ILE A 123 9.08 3.05 9.92
N ALA A 124 9.48 1.80 9.77
CA ALA A 124 10.68 1.44 9.01
C ALA A 124 10.56 1.80 7.52
N GLU A 125 9.41 1.54 6.88
CA GLU A 125 9.13 1.95 5.49
C GLU A 125 9.21 3.47 5.29
N LEU A 126 8.78 4.25 6.28
CA LEU A 126 8.85 5.71 6.28
C LEU A 126 10.28 6.24 6.55
N GLY A 127 11.27 5.34 6.67
CA GLY A 127 12.68 5.69 6.84
C GLY A 127 13.07 6.07 8.26
N TRP A 128 12.19 5.84 9.24
CA TRP A 128 12.52 5.97 10.66
C TRP A 128 13.18 4.69 11.16
N ALA A 129 13.99 4.78 12.22
CA ALA A 129 14.52 3.60 12.90
C ALA A 129 13.76 3.35 14.19
N SER A 130 13.39 2.09 14.41
CA SER A 130 13.16 1.56 15.75
C SER A 130 14.49 0.98 16.23
N VAL A 131 15.16 1.67 17.15
CA VAL A 131 16.41 1.17 17.74
C VAL A 131 16.08 0.08 18.77
N ALA A 132 16.98 -0.88 18.96
CA ALA A 132 16.89 -1.82 20.07
C ALA A 132 16.55 -1.07 21.37
N GLN A 133 15.54 -1.56 22.12
CA GLN A 133 14.89 -0.93 23.29
C GLN A 133 13.63 -0.09 23.01
N GLY A 134 13.10 -0.05 21.79
CA GLY A 134 11.80 0.58 21.51
C GLY A 134 11.85 2.10 21.39
N LYS A 135 13.03 2.64 21.05
CA LYS A 135 13.19 4.06 20.70
C LYS A 135 12.90 4.30 19.23
N HIS A 136 12.21 5.38 18.91
CA HIS A 136 11.92 5.84 17.57
C HIS A 136 12.82 7.03 17.23
N LEU A 137 13.63 6.89 16.18
CA LEU A 137 14.47 7.96 15.66
C LEU A 137 14.04 8.35 14.25
N CYS A 138 13.87 9.65 14.03
CA CYS A 138 13.61 10.18 12.70
C CYS A 138 14.83 9.99 11.79
N GLY A 139 14.60 10.00 10.47
CA GLY A 139 15.65 9.77 9.48
C GLY A 139 16.89 10.64 9.70
N THR A 140 16.75 11.91 10.10
CA THR A 140 17.86 12.82 10.38
C THR A 140 18.66 12.40 11.62
N CYS A 141 18.01 12.13 12.75
CA CYS A 141 18.67 11.73 13.99
C CYS A 141 19.35 10.37 13.86
N ARG A 142 18.79 9.46 13.05
CA ARG A 142 19.41 8.17 12.74
C ARG A 142 20.76 8.34 12.04
N THR A 143 20.85 9.19 11.02
CA THR A 143 22.11 9.41 10.28
C THR A 143 23.18 10.15 11.10
N GLN A 144 22.81 10.81 12.20
CA GLN A 144 23.75 11.47 13.11
C GLN A 144 24.38 10.51 14.13
N GLN A 145 23.80 9.32 14.30
CA GLN A 145 24.28 8.28 15.23
C GLN A 145 25.07 7.16 14.54
N SER A 146 25.14 7.19 13.20
CA SER A 146 25.92 6.26 12.35
C SER A 146 27.29 6.84 12.00
#